data_AF-A0A7X5DYI9-F1
#
_entry.id   AF-A0A7X5DYI9-F1
#
_cell.length_a   1.000
_cell.length_b   1.000
_cell.length_c   1.000
_cell.angle_alpha   90.00
_cell.angle_beta   90.00
_cell.angle_gamma   90.00
#
_symmetry.space_group_name_H-M   'P 1'
#
loop_
_entity.id
_entity.type
_entity.pdbx_description
1 polymer ?
#
loop_
_entity_poly.entity_id
_entity_poly.type
_entity_poly.pdbx_seq_one_letter_code
_entity_poly.pdbx_strand_id
1 'polypeptide(L)'
;MGCQQNPCAGCGKNACCSACGQAREIRIRRKDADFLLRFAELPFLPAVRFSLRRLNGSSSESDCLAPVFLSAPSEAFSDVCQTAGILTRLLEQKLISVSYTEPLERFNYSDYVNSAAFTDFCARATGFAVPEIEYGSMALTALGQEVIDDLELYVLPRSDKL
;
A
#
# COMPACT_ATOMS: atom_id res chain seq x y z
N MET A 1 -44.07 -21.69 33.80
CA MET A 1 -43.44 -21.86 32.47
C MET A 1 -43.59 -20.53 31.72
N GLY A 2 -42.57 -20.05 31.00
CA GLY A 2 -42.70 -18.87 30.14
C GLY A 2 -41.43 -18.04 29.96
N CYS A 3 -41.06 -17.76 28.71
CA CYS A 3 -39.84 -17.08 28.24
C CYS A 3 -40.13 -16.46 26.84
N GLN A 4 -39.39 -15.47 26.30
CA GLN A 4 -38.19 -14.78 26.80
C GLN A 4 -38.07 -13.34 26.23
N GLN A 5 -36.92 -12.69 26.50
CA GLN A 5 -36.21 -11.63 25.75
C GLN A 5 -36.78 -11.22 24.38
N ASN A 6 -36.90 -9.93 24.04
CA ASN A 6 -35.74 -9.07 23.73
C ASN A 6 -36.03 -7.55 23.81
N PRO A 7 -35.04 -6.68 24.11
CA PRO A 7 -35.21 -5.23 24.21
C PRO A 7 -34.80 -4.46 22.94
N CYS A 8 -35.50 -3.36 22.64
CA CYS A 8 -35.06 -2.36 21.66
C CYS A 8 -34.55 -1.12 22.43
N ALA A 9 -33.23 -0.89 22.41
CA ALA A 9 -32.58 0.13 23.24
C ALA A 9 -31.87 1.21 22.42
N GLY A 10 -32.38 2.45 22.49
CA GLY A 10 -31.51 3.62 22.58
C GLY A 10 -31.03 4.33 21.31
N CYS A 11 -31.91 4.66 20.35
CA CYS A 11 -31.62 5.79 19.45
C CYS A 11 -32.15 7.10 20.06
N GLY A 12 -31.26 7.84 20.74
CA GLY A 12 -31.56 9.15 21.29
C GLY A 12 -31.83 10.20 20.20
N LYS A 13 -32.90 10.97 20.35
CA LYS A 13 -33.21 12.09 19.46
C LYS A 13 -32.15 13.19 19.63
N ASN A 14 -31.71 13.77 18.50
CA ASN A 14 -30.73 14.87 18.37
C ASN A 14 -29.24 14.49 18.18
N ALA A 15 -28.95 13.72 17.13
CA ALA A 15 -27.75 13.94 16.30
C ALA A 15 -28.00 13.40 14.89
N CYS A 16 -28.13 14.26 13.89
CA CYS A 16 -28.17 13.83 12.49
C CYS A 16 -26.74 13.47 12.04
N CYS A 17 -26.37 12.20 12.17
CA CYS A 17 -25.15 11.66 11.58
C CYS A 17 -25.33 11.53 10.05
N SER A 18 -25.16 12.63 9.32
CA SER A 18 -25.27 12.70 7.85
C SER A 18 -24.23 11.88 7.06
N ALA A 19 -23.47 11.01 7.73
CA ALA A 19 -22.36 10.23 7.17
C ALA A 19 -22.57 8.70 7.27
N CYS A 20 -23.64 8.23 7.92
CA CYS A 20 -23.92 6.80 8.05
C CYS A 20 -24.73 6.29 6.84
N GLY A 21 -24.04 5.81 5.80
CA GLY A 21 -24.66 5.11 4.66
C GLY A 21 -24.66 5.85 3.31
N GLN A 22 -23.88 6.93 3.15
CA GLN A 22 -23.57 7.47 1.82
C GLN A 22 -22.57 6.53 1.13
N ALA A 23 -22.95 5.93 0.00
CA ALA A 23 -22.04 5.11 -0.81
C ALA A 23 -20.87 5.96 -1.30
N ARG A 24 -19.64 5.62 -0.90
CA ARG A 24 -18.45 6.41 -1.18
C ARG A 24 -17.80 5.94 -2.47
N GLU A 25 -18.06 6.65 -3.57
CA GLU A 25 -17.42 6.36 -4.86
C GLU A 25 -15.90 6.54 -4.76
N ILE A 26 -15.13 5.45 -4.88
CA ILE A 26 -13.67 5.47 -4.95
C ILE A 26 -13.25 5.33 -6.41
N ARG A 27 -12.54 6.33 -6.93
CA ARG A 27 -11.97 6.30 -8.28
C ARG A 27 -10.53 5.82 -8.22
N ILE A 28 -10.33 4.59 -8.68
CA ILE A 28 -9.01 3.96 -8.81
C ILE A 28 -8.60 3.91 -10.29
N ARG A 29 -7.31 4.11 -10.58
CA ARG A 29 -6.78 3.93 -11.95
C ARG A 29 -6.56 2.44 -12.20
N ARG A 30 -6.67 1.98 -13.45
CA ARG A 30 -6.45 0.56 -13.80
C ARG A 30 -5.13 0.01 -13.25
N LYS A 31 -4.00 0.68 -13.52
CA LYS A 31 -2.67 0.28 -12.96
C LYS A 31 -2.62 0.25 -11.42
N ASP A 32 -3.43 1.06 -10.75
CA ASP A 32 -3.46 1.13 -9.29
C ASP A 32 -4.30 -0.04 -8.73
N ALA A 33 -5.40 -0.39 -9.40
CA ALA A 33 -6.20 -1.59 -9.13
C ALA A 33 -5.44 -2.88 -9.45
N ASP A 34 -4.74 -2.94 -10.60
CA ASP A 34 -3.89 -4.08 -11.00
C ASP A 34 -2.79 -4.35 -9.96
N PHE A 35 -2.28 -3.31 -9.27
CA PHE A 35 -1.36 -3.50 -8.14
C PHE A 35 -2.10 -3.90 -6.86
N LEU A 36 -3.24 -3.27 -6.54
CA LEU A 36 -4.01 -3.57 -5.33
C LEU A 36 -4.44 -5.05 -5.29
N LEU A 37 -4.81 -5.64 -6.43
CA LEU A 37 -5.15 -7.06 -6.55
C LEU A 37 -4.00 -8.02 -6.19
N ARG A 38 -2.73 -7.58 -6.16
CA ARG A 38 -1.61 -8.40 -5.67
C ARG A 38 -1.76 -8.80 -4.20
N PHE A 39 -2.51 -8.02 -3.42
CA PHE A 39 -2.79 -8.35 -2.02
C PHE A 39 -3.84 -9.47 -1.86
N ALA A 40 -4.59 -9.82 -2.91
CA ALA A 40 -5.49 -10.98 -2.88
C ALA A 40 -4.70 -12.32 -2.86
N GLU A 41 -3.49 -12.33 -3.44
CA GLU A 41 -2.59 -13.49 -3.42
C GLU A 41 -1.77 -13.57 -2.12
N LEU A 42 -1.37 -12.41 -1.57
CA LEU A 42 -0.52 -12.32 -0.38
C LEU A 42 -1.02 -11.20 0.55
N PRO A 43 -1.48 -11.50 1.78
CA PRO A 43 -2.08 -10.51 2.68
C PRO A 43 -1.09 -9.40 3.12
N PHE A 44 0.20 -9.67 3.01
CA PHE A 44 1.27 -8.70 3.24
C PHE A 44 2.31 -8.78 2.12
N LEU A 45 2.79 -7.62 1.65
CA LEU A 45 3.88 -7.50 0.69
C LEU A 45 5.09 -6.80 1.34
N PRO A 46 6.32 -7.03 0.85
CA PRO A 46 7.50 -6.32 1.33
C PRO A 46 7.46 -4.84 0.94
N ALA A 47 7.81 -3.97 1.88
CA ALA A 47 7.99 -2.54 1.66
C ALA A 47 9.42 -2.12 2.06
N VAL A 48 10.01 -1.21 1.30
CA VAL A 48 11.35 -0.68 1.60
C VAL A 48 11.39 0.83 1.41
N ARG A 49 12.19 1.55 2.19
CA ARG A 49 12.60 2.93 1.88
C ARG A 49 14.07 2.91 1.48
N PHE A 50 14.39 3.53 0.35
CA PHE A 50 15.76 3.94 0.03
C PHE A 50 15.94 5.38 0.47
N SER A 51 17.01 5.68 1.21
CA SER A 51 17.32 7.04 1.66
C SER A 51 18.80 7.37 1.52
N LEU A 52 19.13 8.66 1.38
CA LEU A 52 20.49 9.19 1.34
C LEU A 52 20.70 10.14 2.53
N ARG A 53 21.40 9.68 3.57
CA ARG A 53 21.72 10.52 4.73
C ARG A 53 22.95 11.38 4.45
N ARG A 54 22.77 12.70 4.46
CA ARG A 54 23.85 13.68 4.21
C ARG A 54 24.46 14.17 5.52
N LEU A 55 25.78 14.33 5.55
CA LEU A 55 26.53 14.74 6.76
C LEU A 55 26.24 16.18 7.20
N ASN A 56 25.79 17.04 6.28
CA ASN A 56 25.45 18.44 6.55
C ASN A 56 24.00 18.64 7.04
N GLY A 57 23.23 17.57 7.22
CA GLY A 57 21.83 17.63 7.67
C GLY A 57 20.83 18.16 6.64
N SER A 58 21.25 18.53 5.42
CA SER A 58 20.30 18.85 4.35
C SER A 58 19.65 17.57 3.82
N SER A 59 18.37 17.64 3.47
CA SER A 59 17.66 16.59 2.73
C SER A 59 16.89 17.21 1.56
N SER A 60 16.88 16.50 0.44
CA SER A 60 16.14 16.83 -0.78
C SER A 60 15.06 15.78 -1.00
N GLU A 61 13.98 16.09 -1.72
CA GLU A 61 12.97 15.08 -2.07
C GLU A 61 13.57 13.91 -2.87
N SER A 62 14.59 14.17 -3.69
CA SER A 62 15.35 13.17 -4.44
C SER A 62 16.20 12.22 -3.60
N ASP A 63 16.40 12.53 -2.31
CA ASP A 63 17.20 11.76 -1.36
C ASP A 63 16.39 10.65 -0.67
N CYS A 64 15.11 10.49 -1.01
CA CYS A 64 14.23 9.45 -0.51
C CYS A 64 13.40 8.83 -1.64
N LEU A 65 13.31 7.50 -1.67
CA LEU A 65 12.30 6.79 -2.46
C LEU A 65 11.56 5.82 -1.53
N ALA A 66 10.26 6.06 -1.36
CA ALA A 66 9.39 5.22 -0.55
C ALA A 66 7.91 5.39 -0.96
N PRO A 67 7.08 4.34 -0.77
CA PRO A 67 7.50 2.95 -0.54
C PRO A 67 8.06 2.31 -1.82
N VAL A 68 9.06 1.44 -1.66
CA VAL A 68 9.65 0.63 -2.73
C VAL A 68 9.15 -0.81 -2.61
N PHE A 69 8.69 -1.34 -3.73
CA PHE A 69 8.39 -2.76 -3.94
C PHE A 69 9.17 -3.24 -5.17
N LEU A 70 9.74 -4.44 -5.10
CA LEU A 70 10.40 -5.10 -6.23
C LEU A 70 9.72 -6.46 -6.48
N SER A 71 9.33 -6.72 -7.72
CA SER A 71 8.97 -8.05 -8.20
C SER A 71 10.22 -8.86 -8.60
N ALA A 72 11.32 -8.17 -8.98
CA ALA A 72 12.61 -8.79 -9.24
C ALA A 72 13.80 -7.84 -8.91
N PRO A 73 14.98 -8.36 -8.51
CA PRO A 73 16.17 -7.54 -8.24
C PRO A 73 16.69 -6.76 -9.47
N SER A 74 16.37 -7.25 -10.67
CA SER A 74 16.78 -6.67 -11.95
C SER A 74 15.81 -5.61 -12.50
N GLU A 75 14.79 -5.19 -11.75
CA GLU A 75 13.91 -4.11 -12.19
C GLU A 75 14.67 -2.80 -12.37
N ALA A 76 14.38 -2.10 -13.47
CA ALA A 76 14.99 -0.81 -13.79
C ALA A 76 14.46 0.28 -12.84
N PHE A 77 15.32 1.23 -12.48
CA PHE A 77 14.97 2.28 -11.51
C PHE A 77 13.71 3.10 -11.91
N SER A 78 13.47 3.29 -13.22
CA SER A 78 12.27 3.95 -13.74
C SER A 78 10.97 3.21 -13.42
N ASP A 79 10.99 1.88 -13.47
CA ASP A 79 9.82 1.04 -13.25
C ASP A 79 9.51 0.98 -11.76
N VAL A 80 10.55 0.91 -10.93
CA VAL A 80 10.45 1.02 -9.47
C VAL A 80 9.89 2.39 -9.06
N CYS A 81 10.29 3.48 -9.73
CA CYS A 81 9.67 4.81 -9.52
C CYS A 81 8.20 4.85 -9.93
N GLN A 82 7.82 4.19 -11.04
CA GLN A 82 6.41 4.08 -11.44
C GLN A 82 5.60 3.32 -10.37
N THR A 83 6.14 2.22 -9.85
CA THR A 83 5.52 1.40 -8.80
C THR A 83 5.41 2.15 -7.48
N ALA A 84 6.47 2.85 -7.04
CA ALA A 84 6.42 3.73 -5.88
C ALA A 84 5.33 4.80 -6.03
N GLY A 85 5.20 5.41 -7.22
CA GLY A 85 4.12 6.35 -7.52
C GLY A 85 2.71 5.73 -7.45
N ILE A 86 2.53 4.45 -7.80
CA ILE A 86 1.27 3.72 -7.59
C ILE A 86 0.99 3.55 -6.10
N LEU A 87 1.96 3.04 -5.35
CA LEU A 87 1.85 2.78 -3.92
C LEU A 87 1.55 4.06 -3.12
N THR A 88 2.18 5.19 -3.46
CA THR A 88 1.88 6.50 -2.84
C THR A 88 0.42 6.89 -3.04
N ARG A 89 -0.17 6.69 -4.24
CA ARG A 89 -1.60 6.95 -4.46
C ARG A 89 -2.50 6.02 -3.65
N LEU A 90 -2.15 4.74 -3.55
CA LEU A 90 -2.90 3.77 -2.72
C LEU A 90 -2.84 4.13 -1.22
N LEU A 91 -1.70 4.65 -0.74
CA LEU A 91 -1.54 5.20 0.62
C LEU A 91 -2.37 6.48 0.84
N GLU A 92 -2.32 7.43 -0.09
CA GLU A 92 -3.13 8.67 -0.05
C GLU A 92 -4.63 8.37 -0.01
N GLN A 93 -5.08 7.36 -0.78
CA GLN A 93 -6.44 6.86 -0.78
C GLN A 93 -6.79 5.99 0.45
N LYS A 94 -5.80 5.66 1.29
CA LYS A 94 -5.90 4.77 2.47
C LYS A 94 -6.36 3.35 2.14
N LEU A 95 -6.02 2.85 0.95
CA LEU A 95 -6.32 1.47 0.53
C LEU A 95 -5.25 0.50 1.05
N ILE A 96 -4.02 0.96 1.23
CA ILE A 96 -2.94 0.20 1.86
C ILE A 96 -2.37 0.95 3.06
N SER A 97 -1.66 0.22 3.92
CA SER A 97 -0.78 0.73 4.97
C SER A 97 0.66 0.26 4.73
N VAL A 98 1.64 0.96 5.31
CA VAL A 98 3.06 0.58 5.29
C VAL A 98 3.63 0.74 6.71
N SER A 99 4.40 -0.25 7.16
CA SER A 99 5.07 -0.27 8.46
C SER A 99 6.56 -0.57 8.29
N TYR A 100 7.41 0.42 8.53
CA TYR A 100 8.89 0.28 8.50
C TYR A 100 9.48 -0.20 9.83
N THR A 101 8.63 -0.54 10.80
CA THR A 101 9.01 -1.17 12.08
C THR A 101 8.70 -2.67 12.09
N GLU A 102 7.95 -3.16 11.10
CA GLU A 102 7.47 -4.54 11.01
C GLU A 102 7.85 -5.13 9.64
N PRO A 103 9.14 -5.45 9.41
CA PRO A 103 9.56 -6.20 8.22
C PRO A 103 8.96 -7.60 8.24
N LEU A 104 8.70 -8.15 7.05
CA LEU A 104 8.14 -9.49 6.90
C LEU A 104 9.13 -10.55 7.39
N GLU A 105 8.69 -11.34 8.37
CA GLU A 105 9.45 -12.50 8.83
C GLU A 105 9.74 -13.45 7.65
N ARG A 106 11.00 -13.89 7.54
CA ARG A 106 11.49 -14.83 6.52
C ARG A 106 11.48 -14.31 5.07
N PHE A 107 11.11 -13.05 4.82
CA PHE A 107 11.29 -12.44 3.50
C PHE A 107 12.77 -12.08 3.26
N ASN A 108 13.27 -12.32 2.05
CA ASN A 108 14.66 -12.02 1.70
C ASN A 108 14.85 -10.57 1.24
N TYR A 109 15.08 -9.65 2.18
CA TYR A 109 15.37 -8.24 1.85
C TYR A 109 16.74 -8.01 1.18
N SER A 110 17.64 -9.00 1.12
CA SER A 110 18.94 -8.82 0.45
C SER A 110 18.80 -8.55 -1.06
N ASP A 111 17.68 -8.99 -1.65
CA ASP A 111 17.31 -8.72 -3.05
C ASP A 111 17.13 -7.22 -3.34
N TYR A 112 16.76 -6.42 -2.33
CA TYR A 112 16.63 -4.97 -2.47
C TYR A 112 17.99 -4.27 -2.40
N VAL A 113 18.86 -4.67 -1.48
CA VAL A 113 20.24 -4.12 -1.35
C VAL A 113 21.06 -4.42 -2.60
N ASN A 114 20.88 -5.61 -3.18
CA ASN A 114 21.60 -6.04 -4.38
C ASN A 114 20.87 -5.67 -5.69
N SER A 115 19.80 -4.86 -5.62
CA SER A 115 19.00 -4.53 -6.81
C SER A 115 19.69 -3.52 -7.74
N ALA A 116 19.36 -3.60 -9.04
CA ALA A 116 19.72 -2.58 -10.01
C ALA A 116 19.16 -1.21 -9.60
N ALA A 117 17.90 -1.17 -9.15
CA ALA A 117 17.25 0.05 -8.69
C ALA A 117 17.92 0.71 -7.46
N PHE A 118 18.43 -0.07 -6.48
CA PHE A 118 19.18 0.52 -5.36
C PHE A 118 20.56 1.02 -5.79
N THR A 119 21.22 0.31 -6.71
CA THR A 119 22.50 0.73 -7.30
C THR A 119 22.34 2.06 -8.05
N ASP A 120 21.34 2.16 -8.93
CA ASP A 120 20.98 3.39 -9.64
C ASP A 120 20.57 4.51 -8.66
N PHE A 121 19.87 4.16 -7.57
CA PHE A 121 19.49 5.14 -6.54
C PHE A 121 20.71 5.74 -5.84
N CYS A 122 21.69 4.92 -5.47
CA CYS A 122 22.95 5.38 -4.91
C CYS A 122 23.76 6.19 -5.92
N ALA A 123 23.76 5.81 -7.21
CA ALA A 123 24.51 6.49 -8.26
C ALA A 123 24.04 7.93 -8.54
N ARG A 124 22.79 8.29 -8.19
CA ARG A 124 22.31 9.68 -8.25
C ARG A 124 22.81 10.57 -7.09
N ALA A 125 23.46 10.01 -6.08
CA ALA A 125 23.89 10.77 -4.90
C ALA A 125 24.96 11.81 -5.28
N THR A 126 24.64 13.09 -5.14
CA THR A 126 25.57 14.20 -5.35
C THR A 126 26.32 14.54 -4.06
N GLY A 127 27.65 14.56 -4.09
CA GLY A 127 28.49 14.84 -2.92
C GLY A 127 28.47 13.72 -1.86
N PHE A 128 28.86 14.05 -0.63
CA PHE A 128 28.96 13.07 0.46
C PHE A 128 27.59 12.74 1.08
N ALA A 129 27.03 11.60 0.67
CA ALA A 129 25.85 10.98 1.28
C ALA A 129 26.11 9.50 1.59
N VAL A 130 25.47 8.98 2.63
CA VAL A 130 25.49 7.56 3.00
C VAL A 130 24.14 6.95 2.61
N PRO A 131 24.10 5.92 1.74
CA PRO A 131 22.85 5.26 1.41
C PRO A 131 22.37 4.40 2.58
N GLU A 132 21.08 4.46 2.86
CA GLU A 132 20.41 3.75 3.93
C GLU A 132 19.16 3.06 3.39
N ILE A 133 18.76 1.97 4.06
CA ILE A 133 17.65 1.13 3.68
C ILE A 133 16.83 0.77 4.93
N GLU A 134 15.55 1.09 4.93
CA GLU A 134 14.61 0.70 6.00
C GLU A 134 13.69 -0.38 5.44
N TYR A 135 13.67 -1.54 6.11
CA TYR A 135 12.82 -2.67 5.74
C TYR A 135 11.48 -2.60 6.47
N GLY A 136 10.41 -3.00 5.77
CA GLY A 136 9.08 -2.97 6.30
C GLY A 136 8.12 -3.87 5.53
N SER A 137 6.86 -3.83 5.93
CA SER A 137 5.76 -4.51 5.25
C SER A 137 4.73 -3.50 4.78
N MET A 138 3.89 -3.93 3.86
CA MET A 138 2.65 -3.26 3.49
C MET A 138 1.50 -4.25 3.52
N ALA A 139 0.30 -3.75 3.83
CA ALA A 139 -0.92 -4.53 3.96
C ALA A 139 -2.11 -3.77 3.38
N LEU A 140 -3.21 -4.46 3.12
CA LEU A 140 -4.50 -3.81 2.89
C LEU A 140 -5.01 -3.15 4.17
N THR A 141 -5.72 -2.03 4.00
CA THR A 141 -6.66 -1.56 5.03
C THR A 141 -8.02 -2.25 4.82
N ALA A 142 -8.94 -2.10 5.77
CA ALA A 142 -10.33 -2.52 5.58
C ALA A 142 -10.96 -1.91 4.30
N LEU A 143 -10.64 -0.64 4.00
CA LEU A 143 -11.12 0.03 2.79
C LEU A 143 -10.45 -0.52 1.51
N GLY A 144 -9.19 -0.95 1.60
CA GLY A 144 -8.52 -1.66 0.51
C GLY A 144 -9.18 -3.00 0.20
N GLN A 145 -9.56 -3.74 1.23
CA GLN A 145 -10.28 -5.01 1.07
C GLN A 145 -11.66 -4.80 0.43
N GLU A 146 -12.46 -3.85 0.93
CA GLU A 146 -13.76 -3.49 0.32
C GLU A 146 -13.63 -3.17 -1.18
N VAL A 147 -12.57 -2.46 -1.58
CA VAL A 147 -12.30 -2.14 -3.00
C VAL A 147 -11.87 -3.37 -3.81
N ILE A 148 -11.12 -4.32 -3.24
CA ILE A 148 -10.81 -5.58 -3.93
C ILE A 148 -12.06 -6.43 -4.13
N ASP A 149 -12.87 -6.58 -3.08
CA ASP A 149 -14.11 -7.37 -3.13
C ASP A 149 -15.05 -6.84 -4.23
N ASP A 150 -15.20 -5.50 -4.33
CA ASP A 150 -15.92 -4.86 -5.43
C ASP A 150 -15.28 -5.13 -6.80
N LEU A 151 -13.95 -5.01 -6.93
CA LEU A 151 -13.23 -5.25 -8.19
C LEU A 151 -13.42 -6.68 -8.70
N GLU A 152 -13.32 -7.69 -7.83
CA GLU A 152 -13.50 -9.10 -8.20
C GLU A 152 -14.93 -9.38 -8.69
N LEU A 153 -15.94 -8.76 -8.06
CA LEU A 153 -17.34 -8.86 -8.48
C LEU A 153 -17.62 -8.26 -9.88
N TYR A 154 -16.78 -7.34 -10.36
CA TYR A 154 -16.85 -6.82 -11.75
C TYR A 154 -16.02 -7.63 -12.76
N VAL A 155 -15.09 -8.48 -12.32
CA VAL A 155 -14.24 -9.30 -13.20
C VAL A 155 -14.87 -10.66 -13.52
N LEU A 156 -15.72 -11.19 -12.64
CA LEU A 156 -16.54 -12.36 -12.97
C LEU A 156 -17.52 -12.01 -14.10
N PRO A 157 -17.52 -12.74 -15.23
CA PRO A 157 -18.60 -12.60 -16.19
C PRO A 157 -19.90 -12.97 -15.47
N ARG A 158 -20.92 -12.12 -15.61
CA ARG A 158 -22.29 -12.54 -15.28
C ARG A 158 -22.55 -13.81 -16.09
N SER A 159 -22.77 -14.92 -15.39
CA SER A 159 -23.35 -16.12 -15.98
C SER A 159 -24.79 -15.78 -16.38
N ASP A 160 -24.92 -15.16 -17.56
CA ASP A 160 -26.21 -14.97 -18.21
C ASP A 160 -26.80 -16.34 -18.44
N LYS A 161 -27.83 -16.64 -17.64
CA LYS A 161 -28.56 -17.91 -17.69
C LYS A 161 -29.27 -18.02 -19.04
N LEU A 162 -28.88 -19.01 -19.83
CA LEU A 162 -29.66 -19.62 -20.91
C LEU A 162 -29.46 -21.13 -20.85
#